data_AF-A0A847LCY0-F1
#
_entry.id   AF-A0A847LCY0-F1
#
_cell.length_a   1.000
_cell.length_b   1.000
_cell.length_c   1.000
_cell.angle_alpha   90.00
_cell.angle_beta   90.00
_cell.angle_gamma   90.00
#
_symmetry.space_group_name_H-M   'P 1'
#
loop_
_entity.id
_entity.type
_entity.pdbx_description
1 polymer ?
#
loop_
_entity_poly.entity_id
_entity_poly.type
_entity_poly.pdbx_seq_one_letter_code
_entity_poly.pdbx_strand_id
1 'polypeptide(L)'
;MKQAFENTNKSKVLVDGMTTVCKFPARRVIWMGTQKAIVGMVQILANGNLYMLVAAKHPGDLTSFQPEFDRLVGGFTLKGEFGTDF
;
A
#
# COMPACT_ATOMS: atom_id res chain seq x y z
N MET A 1 -16.41 -0.46 -38.05
CA MET A 1 -15.63 0.49 -37.23
C MET A 1 -14.88 -0.30 -36.17
N LYS A 2 -13.54 -0.39 -36.28
CA LYS A 2 -12.70 -0.98 -35.22
C LYS A 2 -12.38 0.16 -34.24
N GLN A 3 -13.07 0.20 -33.11
CA GLN A 3 -12.70 1.09 -32.02
C GLN A 3 -11.36 0.56 -31.47
N ALA A 4 -10.30 1.33 -31.65
CA ALA A 4 -9.06 1.09 -30.94
C ALA A 4 -9.35 1.33 -29.46
N PHE A 5 -9.40 0.26 -28.66
CA PHE A 5 -9.26 0.38 -27.22
C PHE A 5 -7.80 0.76 -26.97
N GLU A 6 -7.49 2.06 -27.00
CA GLU A 6 -6.26 2.55 -26.42
C GLU A 6 -6.30 2.20 -24.93
N ASN A 7 -5.38 1.34 -24.51
CA ASN A 7 -5.18 1.04 -23.11
C ASN A 7 -4.57 2.28 -22.43
N THR A 8 -5.42 3.22 -22.04
CA THR A 8 -5.06 4.47 -21.35
C THR A 8 -4.65 4.24 -19.89
N ASN A 9 -4.62 3.01 -19.40
CA ASN A 9 -4.29 2.68 -18.01
C ASN A 9 -2.78 2.60 -17.79
N LYS A 10 -2.08 3.74 -17.86
CA LYS A 10 -0.70 3.83 -17.40
C LYS A 10 -0.65 4.02 -15.89
N SER A 11 -1.00 2.98 -15.14
CA SER A 11 -0.65 2.94 -13.72
C SER A 11 0.88 2.92 -13.59
N LYS A 12 1.45 3.79 -12.76
CA LYS A 12 2.91 3.90 -12.57
C LYS A 12 3.27 3.65 -11.12
N VAL A 13 4.11 2.65 -10.87
CA VAL A 13 4.70 2.42 -9.54
C VAL A 13 5.66 3.57 -9.22
N LEU A 14 5.52 4.13 -8.03
CA LEU A 14 6.28 5.26 -7.51
C LEU A 14 7.21 4.83 -6.37
N VAL A 15 6.75 3.89 -5.56
CA VAL A 15 7.51 3.28 -4.46
C VAL A 15 7.26 1.78 -4.49
N ASP A 16 8.31 0.99 -4.38
CA ASP A 16 8.26 -0.46 -4.16
C ASP A 16 9.44 -0.84 -3.27
N GLY A 17 9.17 -1.55 -2.17
CA GLY A 17 10.23 -1.95 -1.26
C GLY A 17 9.76 -2.81 -0.09
N MET A 18 10.72 -3.53 0.48
CA MET A 18 10.52 -4.24 1.73
C MET A 18 10.57 -3.27 2.91
N THR A 19 9.76 -3.54 3.93
CA THR A 19 9.68 -2.75 5.15
C THR A 19 9.27 -3.67 6.32
N THR A 20 9.06 -3.10 7.49
CA THR A 20 8.50 -3.82 8.65
C THR A 20 7.33 -3.04 9.22
N VAL A 21 6.28 -3.75 9.64
CA VAL A 21 5.14 -3.17 10.36
C VAL A 21 4.84 -4.07 11.53
N CYS A 22 4.71 -3.51 12.74
CA CYS A 22 4.55 -4.31 13.97
C CYS A 22 5.64 -5.37 14.17
N LYS A 23 6.89 -5.11 13.74
CA LYS A 23 8.02 -6.07 13.70
C LYS A 23 7.87 -7.23 12.71
N PHE A 24 6.77 -7.31 11.97
CA PHE A 24 6.59 -8.33 10.93
C PHE A 24 7.14 -7.85 9.58
N PRO A 25 7.69 -8.75 8.75
CA PRO A 25 8.07 -8.44 7.38
C PRO A 25 6.85 -7.93 6.59
N ALA A 26 7.07 -6.86 5.83
CA ALA A 26 6.05 -6.28 4.99
C ALA A 26 6.62 -5.84 3.64
N ARG A 27 5.78 -5.81 2.61
CA ARG A 27 6.09 -5.15 1.33
C ARG A 27 5.18 -3.96 1.16
N ARG A 28 5.76 -2.82 0.78
CA ARG A 28 5.04 -1.59 0.49
C ARG A 28 5.13 -1.29 -1.00
N VAL A 29 3.99 -0.88 -1.57
CA VAL A 29 3.91 -0.36 -2.93
C VAL A 29 3.05 0.90 -2.94
N ILE A 30 3.53 1.97 -3.57
CA ILE A 30 2.71 3.16 -3.88
C ILE A 30 2.73 3.35 -5.39
N TRP A 31 1.57 3.55 -6.00
CA TRP A 31 1.45 3.78 -7.44
C TRP A 31 0.45 4.89 -7.75
N MET A 32 0.67 5.55 -8.87
CA MET A 32 -0.32 6.42 -9.49
C MET A 32 -1.28 5.53 -10.29
N GLY A 33 -2.55 5.55 -9.90
CA GLY A 33 -3.64 4.88 -10.61
C GLY A 33 -4.17 5.71 -11.77
N THR A 34 -5.33 5.32 -12.27
CA THR A 34 -6.05 6.06 -13.32
C THR A 34 -6.60 7.36 -12.75
N GLN A 35 -6.87 8.34 -13.63
CA GLN A 35 -7.49 9.62 -13.26
C GLN A 35 -6.75 10.41 -12.15
N LYS A 36 -5.41 10.33 -12.06
CA LYS A 36 -4.63 11.02 -11.01
C LYS A 36 -4.98 10.58 -9.58
N ALA A 37 -5.50 9.38 -9.38
CA ALA A 37 -5.54 8.79 -8.05
C ALA A 37 -4.13 8.30 -7.65
N ILE A 38 -3.76 8.44 -6.39
CA ILE A 38 -2.60 7.75 -5.83
C ILE A 38 -3.06 6.70 -4.85
N VAL A 39 -2.44 5.52 -4.90
CA VAL A 39 -2.79 4.37 -4.08
C VAL A 39 -1.55 3.86 -3.39
N GLY A 40 -1.64 3.63 -2.09
CA GLY A 40 -0.63 2.99 -1.27
C GLY A 40 -1.15 1.67 -0.74
N MET A 41 -0.31 0.64 -0.78
CA MET A 41 -0.56 -0.68 -0.23
C MET A 41 0.61 -1.11 0.65
N VAL A 42 0.32 -1.69 1.80
CA VAL A 42 1.28 -2.44 2.61
C VAL A 42 0.74 -3.83 2.89
N GLN A 43 1.50 -4.84 2.49
CA GLN A 43 1.21 -6.26 2.72
C GLN A 43 2.08 -6.73 3.87
N ILE A 44 1.48 -7.24 4.95
CA ILE A 44 2.16 -7.65 6.19
C ILE A 44 1.96 -9.15 6.35
N LEU A 45 3.05 -9.92 6.46
CA LEU A 45 2.99 -11.34 6.73
C LEU A 45 3.23 -11.59 8.23
N ALA A 46 2.17 -11.93 8.96
CA ALA A 46 2.22 -12.16 10.41
C ALA A 46 1.55 -13.48 10.77
N ASN A 47 2.30 -14.38 11.41
CA ASN A 47 1.81 -15.68 11.93
C ASN A 47 1.06 -16.50 10.88
N GLY A 48 1.63 -16.62 9.68
CA GLY A 48 1.02 -17.37 8.57
C GLY A 48 -0.15 -16.66 7.88
N ASN A 49 -0.54 -15.46 8.32
CA ASN A 49 -1.63 -14.68 7.74
C ASN A 49 -1.10 -13.47 6.97
N LEU A 50 -1.76 -13.14 5.86
CA LEU A 50 -1.47 -11.96 5.05
C LEU A 50 -2.49 -10.85 5.37
N TYR A 51 -2.01 -9.75 5.93
CA TYR A 51 -2.80 -8.54 6.17
C TYR A 51 -2.45 -7.51 5.11
N MET A 52 -3.44 -6.74 4.64
CA MET A 52 -3.24 -5.69 3.66
C MET A 52 -3.86 -4.38 4.13
N LEU A 53 -3.05 -3.33 4.18
CA LEU A 53 -3.48 -1.95 4.37
C LEU A 53 -3.48 -1.26 3.02
N VAL A 54 -4.62 -0.74 2.59
CA VAL A 54 -4.76 -0.01 1.32
C VAL A 54 -5.39 1.34 1.61
N ALA A 55 -4.78 2.39 1.08
CA ALA A 55 -5.34 3.74 1.09
C ALA A 55 -5.22 4.34 -0.32
N ALA A 56 -6.21 5.16 -0.69
CA ALA A 56 -6.21 5.86 -1.96
C ALA A 56 -6.65 7.31 -1.75
N LYS A 57 -6.12 8.22 -2.57
CA LYS A 57 -6.47 9.64 -2.56
C LYS A 57 -6.70 10.13 -3.99
N HIS A 58 -7.80 10.85 -4.21
CA HIS A 58 -8.15 11.43 -5.50
C HIS A 58 -8.71 12.87 -5.33
N PRO A 59 -8.19 13.86 -6.09
CA PRO A 59 -6.91 13.80 -6.79
C PRO A 59 -5.76 13.57 -5.79
N GLY A 60 -4.74 12.83 -6.21
CA GLY A 60 -3.65 12.43 -5.34
C GLY A 60 -2.29 12.69 -5.98
N ASP A 61 -1.35 13.15 -5.15
CA ASP A 61 0.07 13.27 -5.48
C ASP A 61 0.90 12.58 -4.39
N LEU A 62 2.13 12.18 -4.73
CA LEU A 62 3.00 11.44 -3.81
C LEU A 62 3.40 12.27 -2.59
N THR A 63 3.65 13.57 -2.78
CA THR A 63 4.19 14.46 -1.75
C THR A 63 3.20 14.67 -0.61
N SER A 64 1.91 14.80 -0.91
CA SER A 64 0.87 14.94 0.13
C SER A 64 0.39 13.60 0.68
N PHE A 65 0.34 12.56 -0.15
CA PHE A 65 -0.19 11.25 0.25
C PHE A 65 0.78 10.45 1.11
N GLN A 66 2.06 10.44 0.76
CA GLN A 66 3.03 9.57 1.41
C GLN A 66 3.16 9.83 2.93
N PRO A 67 3.26 11.08 3.42
CA PRO A 67 3.32 11.33 4.86
C PRO A 67 2.07 10.90 5.63
N GLU A 68 0.88 11.08 5.04
CA GLU A 68 -0.40 10.64 5.62
C GLU A 68 -0.46 9.11 5.70
N PHE A 69 -0.07 8.44 4.62
CA PHE A 69 -0.01 6.99 4.53
C PHE A 69 1.05 6.40 5.48
N ASP A 70 2.21 7.04 5.60
CA ASP A 70 3.26 6.67 6.54
C ASP A 70 2.79 6.75 7.99
N ARG A 71 2.03 7.80 8.34
CA ARG A 71 1.42 7.91 9.67
C ARG A 71 0.41 6.80 9.93
N LEU A 72 -0.43 6.45 8.93
CA LEU A 72 -1.41 5.37 9.05
C LEU A 72 -0.72 4.01 9.25
N VAL A 73 0.31 3.72 8.44
CA VAL A 73 1.07 2.47 8.53
C VAL A 73 1.89 2.40 9.81
N GLY A 74 2.54 3.49 10.21
CA GLY A 74 3.34 3.55 11.45
C GLY A 74 2.52 3.49 12.73
N GLY A 75 1.27 3.97 12.69
CA GLY A 75 0.30 3.86 13.80
C GLY A 75 -0.47 2.54 13.83
N PHE A 76 -0.34 1.70 12.78
CA PHE A 76 -1.01 0.42 12.74
C PHE A 76 -0.44 -0.52 13.80
N THR A 77 -1.32 -1.12 14.60
CA THR A 77 -0.96 -2.14 15.60
C THR A 77 -1.77 -3.39 15.36
N LEU A 78 -1.10 -4.53 15.21
CA LEU A 78 -1.75 -5.84 15.24
C LEU A 78 -1.94 -6.25 16.70
N LYS A 79 -3.18 -6.20 17.19
CA LYS A 79 -3.56 -6.74 18.49
C LYS A 79 -4.06 -8.16 18.31
N GLY A 80 -3.38 -9.10 18.93
CA GLY A 80 -3.78 -10.49 19.05
C GLY A 80 -3.06 -11.07 20.26
N GLU A 81 -3.68 -12.05 20.92
CA GLU A 81 -2.98 -12.91 21.86
C GLU A 81 -2.01 -13.78 21.05
N PHE A 82 -0.85 -13.22 20.76
CA PHE A 82 0.25 -13.98 20.18
C PHE A 82 0.85 -14.76 21.33
N GLY A 83 0.64 -16.08 21.34
CA GLY A 83 1.26 -16.99 22.30
C GLY A 83 2.73 -16.64 22.43
N THR A 84 3.10 -16.18 23.62
CA THR A 84 4.47 -15.86 23.97
C THR A 84 5.24 -17.16 24.07
N ASP A 85 5.87 -17.58 22.98
CA ASP A 85 6.94 -18.58 22.98
C ASP A 85 7.86 -18.29 21.79
N PHE A 86 8.93 -17.51 22.05
CA PHE A 86 10.15 -17.47 21.26
C PHE A 86 11.31 -17.90 22.16
#